data_AF-A0A937L0F4-F1
#
_entry.id   AF-A0A937L0F4-F1
#
_cell.length_a   1.000
_cell.length_b   1.000
_cell.length_c   1.000
_cell.angle_alpha   90.00
_cell.angle_beta   90.00
_cell.angle_gamma   90.00
#
_symmetry.space_group_name_H-M   'P 1'
#
loop_
_entity.id
_entity.type
_entity.pdbx_description
1 polymer ?
#
loop_
_entity_poly.entity_id
_entity_poly.type
_entity_poly.pdbx_seq_one_letter_code
_entity_poly.pdbx_strand_id
1 'polypeptide(L)'
;MSRDHWQVDPAADALWYRAERQSLRRLPKTGAVAFTIRVHICPLASLKAHGDALDLLWEAIEAAPEDLRHYKGLDVLAPVIANWRDKNRL
;
A
#
# COMPACT_ATOMS: atom_id res chain seq x y z
N MET A 1 10.12 11.84 10.25
CA MET A 1 9.11 12.91 10.32
C MET A 1 7.89 12.33 11.00
N SER A 2 7.35 13.00 12.01
CA SER A 2 6.20 12.48 12.76
C SER A 2 4.97 12.40 11.86
N ARG A 3 4.12 11.39 12.05
CA ARG A 3 2.89 11.19 11.27
C ARG A 3 1.76 12.13 11.69
N ASP A 4 1.95 12.88 12.78
CA ASP A 4 0.93 13.75 13.41
C ASP A 4 0.36 14.84 12.48
N HIS A 5 1.05 15.15 11.38
CA HIS A 5 0.64 16.18 10.43
C HIS A 5 0.12 15.63 9.09
N TRP A 6 -0.06 14.31 8.97
CA TRP A 6 -0.60 13.73 7.75
C TRP A 6 -2.08 14.05 7.64
N GLN A 7 -2.43 14.78 6.59
CA GLN A 7 -3.82 15.13 6.28
C GLN A 7 -4.15 14.60 4.89
N VAL A 8 -5.37 14.10 4.74
CA VAL A 8 -5.93 13.67 3.46
C VAL A 8 -7.24 14.41 3.26
N ASP A 9 -7.54 14.76 2.00
CA ASP A 9 -8.87 15.24 1.64
C ASP A 9 -9.83 14.04 1.64
N PRO A 10 -10.85 14.00 2.52
CA PRO A 10 -11.83 12.91 2.55
C PRO A 10 -12.58 12.74 1.22
N ALA A 11 -12.68 13.79 0.40
CA ALA A 11 -13.35 13.74 -0.89
C ALA A 11 -12.48 13.11 -1.99
N ALA A 12 -11.18 12.90 -1.74
CA ALA A 12 -10.29 12.25 -2.67
C ALA A 12 -10.77 10.82 -2.98
N ASP A 13 -10.70 10.44 -4.25
CA ASP A 13 -11.20 9.16 -4.76
C ASP A 13 -10.19 8.43 -5.64
N ALA A 14 -8.93 8.85 -5.56
CA ALA A 14 -7.83 8.21 -6.26
C ALA A 14 -6.89 7.56 -5.25
N LEU A 15 -6.74 6.24 -5.37
CA LEU A 15 -5.83 5.44 -4.55
C LEU A 15 -4.82 4.73 -5.44
N TRP A 16 -3.61 4.59 -4.92
CA TRP A 16 -2.54 3.80 -5.51
C TRP A 16 -2.06 2.78 -4.49
N TYR A 17 -1.74 1.57 -4.95
CA TYR A 17 -1.00 0.64 -4.12
C TYR A 17 0.49 0.77 -4.44
N ARG A 18 1.31 0.68 -3.39
CA ARG A 18 2.76 0.67 -3.47
C ARG A 18 3.28 -0.70 -3.03
N ALA A 19 4.01 -1.37 -3.92
CA ALA A 19 4.68 -2.62 -3.63
C ALA A 19 6.19 -2.48 -3.82
N GLU A 20 6.96 -3.19 -3.01
CA GLU A 20 8.42 -3.21 -3.09
C GLU A 20 8.88 -4.61 -3.47
N ARG A 21 9.49 -4.74 -4.65
CA ARG A 21 10.23 -5.94 -5.02
C ARG A 21 11.65 -5.81 -4.47
N GLN A 22 11.86 -6.48 -3.36
CA GLN A 22 13.13 -6.47 -2.63
C GLN A 22 14.01 -7.66 -3.05
N SER A 23 15.31 -7.45 -3.22
CA SER A 23 16.25 -8.53 -3.56
C SER A 23 17.56 -8.39 -2.79
N LEU A 24 18.14 -9.52 -2.41
CA LEU A 24 19.44 -9.63 -1.75
C LEU A 24 20.40 -10.35 -2.69
N ARG A 25 21.56 -9.75 -2.98
CA ARG A 25 22.57 -10.34 -3.88
C ARG A 25 23.96 -10.20 -3.28
N ARG A 26 24.69 -11.31 -3.20
CA ARG A 26 26.10 -11.29 -2.82
C ARG A 26 26.95 -10.77 -3.98
N LEU A 27 27.76 -9.75 -3.74
CA LEU A 27 28.65 -9.17 -4.73
C LEU A 27 29.89 -10.08 -4.93
N PRO A 28 30.23 -10.46 -6.17
CA PRO A 28 31.22 -11.50 -6.42
C PRO A 28 32.66 -11.10 -6.02
N LYS A 29 32.99 -9.80 -6.05
CA LYS A 29 34.35 -9.32 -5.72
C LYS A 29 34.56 -9.06 -4.23
N THR A 30 33.59 -8.42 -3.58
CA THR A 30 33.74 -7.95 -2.19
C THR A 30 33.08 -8.88 -1.17
N GLY A 31 32.21 -9.78 -1.62
CA GLY A 31 31.43 -10.65 -0.74
C GLY A 31 30.30 -9.94 0.04
N ALA A 32 30.17 -8.62 -0.07
CA ALA A 32 29.09 -7.84 0.54
C ALA A 32 27.71 -8.22 -0.02
N VAL A 33 26.63 -7.96 0.72
CA VAL A 33 25.25 -8.17 0.27
C VAL A 33 24.63 -6.85 -0.19
N ALA A 34 24.29 -6.75 -1.47
CA ALA A 34 23.49 -5.66 -2.00
C ALA A 34 22.01 -5.95 -1.75
N PHE A 35 21.36 -5.06 -0.99
CA PHE A 35 19.91 -5.02 -0.82
C PHE A 35 19.32 -3.99 -1.79
N THR A 36 18.52 -4.44 -2.75
CA THR A 36 17.90 -3.57 -3.75
C THR A 36 16.41 -3.53 -3.56
N ILE A 37 15.81 -2.35 -3.65
CA ILE A 37 14.37 -2.15 -3.58
C ILE A 37 13.90 -1.57 -4.92
N ARG A 38 13.06 -2.30 -5.66
CA ARG A 38 12.31 -1.74 -6.79
C ARG A 38 10.91 -1.39 -6.32
N VAL A 39 10.57 -0.11 -6.36
CA VAL A 39 9.24 0.39 -6.00
C VAL A 39 8.32 0.35 -7.22
N HIS A 40 7.14 -0.25 -7.05
CA HIS A 40 6.02 -0.20 -7.99
C HIS A 40 4.92 0.64 -7.36
N ILE A 41 4.40 1.62 -8.12
CA ILE A 41 3.25 2.44 -7.74
C ILE A 41 2.25 2.34 -8.87
N CYS A 42 1.08 1.77 -8.57
CA CYS A 42 0.07 1.48 -9.58
C CYS A 42 -1.30 1.96 -9.08
N PRO A 43 -2.20 2.42 -9.97
CA PRO A 43 -3.57 2.75 -9.57
C PRO A 43 -4.20 1.53 -8.90
N LEU A 44 -4.84 1.74 -7.75
CA LEU A 44 -5.48 0.66 -7.01
C LEU A 44 -6.51 -0.10 -7.87
N ALA A 45 -7.22 0.63 -8.74
CA ALA A 45 -8.18 0.07 -9.69
C ALA A 45 -7.55 -0.98 -10.63
N SER A 46 -6.24 -0.95 -10.88
CA SER A 46 -5.59 -1.94 -11.74
C SER A 46 -5.63 -3.35 -11.14
N LEU A 47 -5.79 -3.50 -9.82
CA LEU A 47 -5.94 -4.81 -9.17
C LEU A 47 -7.21 -5.55 -9.59
N LYS A 48 -8.24 -4.84 -10.08
CA LYS A 48 -9.47 -5.46 -10.61
C LYS A 48 -9.20 -6.41 -11.78
N ALA A 49 -8.09 -6.22 -12.51
CA ALA A 49 -7.70 -7.09 -13.61
C ALA A 49 -6.98 -8.38 -13.15
N HIS A 50 -6.81 -8.60 -11.85
CA HIS A 50 -5.95 -9.64 -11.29
C HIS A 50 -6.69 -10.54 -10.29
N GLY A 51 -7.74 -11.24 -10.76
CA GLY A 51 -8.52 -12.17 -9.94
C GLY A 51 -8.98 -11.52 -8.63
N ASP A 52 -8.80 -12.22 -7.51
CA ASP A 52 -9.27 -11.80 -6.19
C ASP A 52 -8.32 -10.83 -5.49
N ALA A 53 -7.33 -10.27 -6.19
CA ALA A 53 -6.27 -9.45 -5.58
C ALA A 53 -6.80 -8.21 -4.83
N LEU A 54 -7.86 -7.59 -5.36
CA LEU A 54 -8.46 -6.43 -4.71
C LEU A 54 -9.21 -6.82 -3.43
N ASP A 55 -9.91 -7.95 -3.43
CA ASP A 55 -10.66 -8.44 -2.27
C ASP A 55 -9.72 -8.91 -1.16
N LEU A 56 -8.66 -9.64 -1.50
CA LEU A 56 -7.61 -10.03 -0.55
C LEU A 56 -6.90 -8.82 0.08
N LEU A 57 -6.70 -7.74 -0.69
CA LEU A 57 -6.16 -6.49 -0.14
C LEU A 57 -7.12 -5.87 0.88
N TRP A 58 -8.44 -5.94 0.64
CA TRP A 58 -9.44 -5.47 1.60
C TRP A 58 -9.45 -6.29 2.87
N GLU A 59 -9.47 -7.61 2.76
CA GLU A 59 -9.35 -8.49 3.92
C GLU A 59 -8.09 -8.17 4.74
N ALA A 60 -6.95 -7.96 4.09
CA ALA A 60 -5.71 -7.61 4.75
C ALA A 60 -5.74 -6.23 5.45
N ILE A 61 -6.42 -5.24 4.87
CA ILE A 61 -6.59 -3.91 5.47
C ILE A 61 -7.51 -3.98 6.69
N GLU A 62 -8.61 -4.72 6.62
CA GLU A 62 -9.56 -4.87 7.73
C GLU A 62 -8.95 -5.68 8.88
N ALA A 63 -8.17 -6.72 8.57
CA ALA A 63 -7.49 -7.56 9.56
C ALA A 63 -6.20 -6.92 10.13
N ALA A 64 -5.78 -5.76 9.63
CA ALA A 64 -4.54 -5.13 10.08
C ALA A 64 -4.64 -4.71 11.57
N PRO A 65 -3.68 -5.12 12.41
CA PRO A 65 -3.65 -4.68 13.81
C PRO A 65 -3.40 -3.16 13.91
N GLU A 66 -3.76 -2.56 15.04
CA GLU A 66 -3.73 -1.11 15.25
C GLU A 66 -2.35 -0.50 14.99
N ASP A 67 -1.29 -1.14 15.47
CA ASP A 67 0.09 -0.72 15.28
C ASP A 67 0.48 -0.71 13.79
N LEU A 68 0.05 -1.71 13.02
CA LEU A 68 0.27 -1.78 11.58
C LEU A 68 -0.54 -0.73 10.82
N ARG A 69 -1.79 -0.50 11.23
CA ARG A 69 -2.66 0.54 10.66
C ARG A 69 -2.03 1.91 10.86
N HIS A 70 -1.57 2.19 12.08
CA HIS A 70 -0.87 3.42 12.39
C HIS A 70 0.44 3.51 11.61
N TYR A 71 1.30 2.48 11.65
CA TYR A 71 2.59 2.47 10.95
C TYR A 71 2.44 2.73 9.44
N LYS A 72 1.47 2.08 8.78
CA LYS A 72 1.22 2.22 7.33
C LYS A 72 0.32 3.40 6.96
N GLY A 73 -0.33 4.04 7.92
CA GLY A 73 -1.26 5.15 7.68
C GLY A 73 -2.61 4.78 7.12
N LEU A 74 -3.05 3.56 7.42
CA LEU A 74 -4.39 3.11 7.10
C LEU A 74 -5.45 3.83 7.97
N ASP A 75 -5.06 4.27 9.17
CA ASP A 75 -5.87 5.12 10.04
C ASP A 75 -6.21 6.47 9.40
N VAL A 76 -5.19 7.15 8.86
CA VAL A 76 -5.34 8.44 8.17
C VAL A 76 -6.07 8.28 6.83
N LEU A 77 -5.80 7.19 6.10
CA LEU A 77 -6.42 6.94 4.79
C LEU A 77 -7.85 6.40 4.87
N ALA A 78 -8.34 5.99 6.04
CA ALA A 78 -9.67 5.39 6.21
C ALA A 78 -10.81 6.13 5.48
N PRO A 79 -10.97 7.47 5.59
CA PRO A 79 -12.05 8.18 4.87
C PRO A 79 -11.90 8.11 3.34
N VAL A 80 -10.66 8.18 2.82
CA VAL A 80 -10.38 8.08 1.38
C VAL A 80 -10.63 6.66 0.87
N ILE A 81 -10.27 5.64 1.66
CA ILE A 81 -10.56 4.23 1.36
C ILE A 81 -12.07 3.99 1.31
N ALA A 82 -12.84 4.52 2.25
CA ALA A 82 -14.30 4.40 2.24
C ALA A 82 -14.90 5.05 0.99
N ASN A 83 -14.55 6.31 0.69
CA ASN A 83 -15.02 7.02 -0.51
C ASN A 83 -14.64 6.29 -1.81
N TRP A 84 -13.41 5.77 -1.90
CA TRP A 84 -12.99 4.97 -3.05
C TRP A 84 -13.83 3.72 -3.21
N ARG A 85 -14.08 2.96 -2.12
CA ARG A 85 -14.89 1.74 -2.16
C ARG A 85 -16.32 2.03 -2.60
N ASP A 86 -16.94 3.09 -2.10
CA ASP A 86 -18.32 3.45 -2.47
C ASP A 86 -18.45 3.78 -3.95
N LYS A 87 -17.48 4.51 -4.53
CA LYS A 87 -17.47 4.86 -5.96
C LYS A 87 -17.08 3.71 -6.89
N ASN A 88 -16.33 2.73 -6.39
CA ASN A 88 -15.75 1.66 -7.19
C ASN A 88 -16.37 0.28 -6.95
N ARG A 89 -17.45 0.22 -6.16
CA ARG A 89 -18.33 -0.94 -6.01
C ARG A 89 -18.92 -1.31 -7.37
N LEU A 90 -18.53 -2.48 -7.88
CA LEU A 90 -19.33 -3.27 -8.81
C LEU A 90 -20.07 -4.32 -7.98
#